data_AF-A0A9J7EXN9-F1
#
_entry.id   AF-A0A9J7EXN9-F1
#
_cell.length_a   1.000
_cell.length_b   1.000
_cell.length_c   1.000
_cell.angle_alpha   90.00
_cell.angle_beta   90.00
_cell.angle_gamma   90.00
#
_symmetry.space_group_name_H-M   'P 1'
#
loop_
_entity.id
_entity.type
_entity.pdbx_description
1 polymer ?
#
loop_
_entity_poly.entity_id
_entity_poly.type
_entity_poly.pdbx_seq_one_letter_code
_entity_poly.pdbx_strand_id
1 'polypeptide(L)'
;MHGYHAFILTFLYLLCSVNSINYGNRELFCIRYYATGENFDLKELPAQMHGVYYWPPRQRQRDSCVVINFAEVPEDEETTDDCSNPYDLDETVIKATYTNSTGKRVSLLYYGEAEVKQMYRSCDKPVAKYIFKKVNANYILGINCSAGGRGILYSKFLPSSSEVQSIVNSIEIMSGREGSPDCPLRY
;
A
#
# COMPACT_ATOMS: atom_id res chain seq x y z
N MET A 1 44.95 23.31 1.63
CA MET A 1 43.70 22.74 2.16
C MET A 1 42.74 22.35 1.02
N HIS A 2 43.19 21.53 0.05
CA HIS A 2 42.39 21.20 -1.16
C HIS A 2 41.94 19.72 -1.24
N GLY A 3 42.51 18.82 -0.41
CA GLY A 3 42.15 17.39 -0.41
C GLY A 3 40.94 17.00 0.44
N TYR A 4 40.58 17.83 1.43
CA TYR A 4 39.46 17.54 2.34
C TYR A 4 38.10 17.64 1.65
N HIS A 5 37.93 18.61 0.75
CA HIS A 5 36.67 18.80 0.01
C HIS A 5 36.41 17.69 -1.00
N ALA A 6 37.47 17.19 -1.66
CA ALA A 6 37.35 16.06 -2.58
C ALA A 6 36.89 14.79 -1.85
N PHE A 7 37.49 14.49 -0.68
CA PHE A 7 37.15 13.29 0.09
C PHE A 7 35.71 13.29 0.62
N ILE A 8 35.21 14.45 1.08
CA ILE A 8 33.83 14.60 1.56
C ILE A 8 32.81 14.37 0.42
N LEU A 9 33.10 14.89 -0.78
CA LEU A 9 32.24 14.71 -1.94
C LEU A 9 32.20 13.23 -2.37
N THR A 10 33.33 12.54 -2.47
CA THR A 10 33.33 11.11 -2.84
C THR A 10 32.62 10.24 -1.80
N PHE A 11 32.76 10.57 -0.50
CA PHE A 11 32.09 9.85 0.58
C PHE A 11 30.57 10.04 0.57
N LEU A 12 30.09 11.26 0.27
CA LEU A 12 28.67 11.55 0.10
C LEU A 12 28.06 10.80 -1.10
N TYR A 13 28.76 10.71 -2.23
CA TYR A 13 28.30 9.93 -3.38
C TYR A 13 28.22 8.42 -3.06
N LEU A 14 29.19 7.88 -2.34
CA LEU A 14 29.16 6.47 -1.89
C LEU A 14 27.97 6.20 -0.94
N LEU A 15 27.70 7.07 0.03
CA LEU A 15 26.57 6.91 0.94
C LEU A 15 25.20 6.99 0.25
N CYS A 16 25.04 7.88 -0.74
CA CYS A 16 23.81 7.97 -1.54
C CYS A 16 23.59 6.74 -2.44
N SER A 17 24.67 6.16 -2.96
CA SER A 17 24.63 4.98 -3.85
C SER A 17 24.17 3.73 -3.11
N VAL A 18 24.64 3.52 -1.87
CA VAL A 18 24.35 2.32 -1.07
C VAL A 18 22.90 2.29 -0.58
N ASN A 19 22.29 3.45 -0.32
CA ASN A 19 20.88 3.52 0.05
C ASN A 19 19.96 3.14 -1.12
N SER A 20 20.25 3.62 -2.33
CA SER A 20 19.39 3.37 -3.50
C SER A 20 19.37 1.89 -3.93
N ILE A 21 20.52 1.20 -3.86
CA ILE A 21 20.64 -0.23 -4.20
C ILE A 21 19.85 -1.11 -3.22
N ASN A 22 19.84 -0.77 -1.94
CA ASN A 22 19.13 -1.55 -0.92
C ASN A 22 17.60 -1.41 -1.01
N TYR A 23 17.08 -0.22 -1.35
CA TYR A 23 15.64 -0.02 -1.49
C TYR A 23 15.06 -0.75 -2.71
N GLY A 24 15.72 -0.64 -3.88
CA GLY A 24 15.29 -1.36 -5.09
C GLY A 24 15.32 -2.88 -4.91
N ASN A 25 16.35 -3.40 -4.24
CA ASN A 25 16.44 -4.83 -3.94
C ASN A 25 15.35 -5.31 -2.98
N ARG A 26 14.97 -4.49 -1.98
CA ARG A 26 13.90 -4.85 -1.04
C ARG A 26 12.52 -4.84 -1.69
N GLU A 27 12.22 -3.84 -2.51
CA GLU A 27 10.96 -3.79 -3.26
C GLU A 27 10.86 -4.98 -4.22
N LEU A 28 11.91 -5.27 -4.99
CA LEU A 28 11.94 -6.40 -5.91
C LEU A 28 11.84 -7.74 -5.19
N PHE A 29 12.53 -7.88 -4.04
CA PHE A 29 12.40 -9.07 -3.19
C PHE A 29 10.97 -9.23 -2.68
N CYS A 30 10.32 -8.16 -2.23
CA CYS A 30 8.92 -8.17 -1.82
C CYS A 30 8.02 -8.65 -2.96
N ILE A 31 8.18 -8.08 -4.16
CA ILE A 31 7.40 -8.47 -5.34
C ILE A 31 7.60 -9.95 -5.62
N ARG A 32 8.84 -10.44 -5.68
CA ARG A 32 9.14 -11.87 -5.93
C ARG A 32 8.59 -12.80 -4.86
N TYR A 33 8.54 -12.34 -3.61
CA TYR A 33 8.06 -13.14 -2.49
C TYR A 33 6.53 -13.25 -2.47
N TYR A 34 5.81 -12.17 -2.79
CA TYR A 34 4.36 -12.14 -2.68
C TYR A 34 3.63 -12.32 -4.01
N ALA A 35 4.25 -12.09 -5.16
CA ALA A 35 3.61 -12.31 -6.45
C ALA A 35 3.31 -13.80 -6.66
N THR A 36 2.12 -14.10 -7.15
CA THR A 36 1.62 -15.44 -7.47
C THR A 36 1.43 -15.65 -8.97
N GLY A 37 1.55 -14.59 -9.79
CA GLY A 37 1.21 -14.59 -11.21
C GLY A 37 -0.27 -14.37 -11.49
N GLU A 38 -1.07 -14.12 -10.43
CA GLU A 38 -2.51 -13.86 -10.54
C GLU A 38 -2.76 -12.37 -10.54
N ASN A 39 -3.39 -11.86 -11.59
CA ASN A 39 -3.77 -10.46 -11.66
C ASN A 39 -5.03 -10.20 -10.83
N PHE A 40 -5.05 -9.06 -10.14
CA PHE A 40 -6.23 -8.56 -9.45
C PHE A 40 -6.80 -7.37 -10.23
N ASP A 41 -8.06 -7.46 -10.64
CA ASP A 41 -8.76 -6.33 -11.26
C ASP A 41 -9.14 -5.31 -10.18
N LEU A 42 -8.64 -4.08 -10.31
CA LEU A 42 -8.92 -3.01 -9.37
C LEU A 42 -10.41 -2.66 -9.28
N LYS A 43 -11.21 -2.95 -10.32
CA LYS A 43 -12.68 -2.77 -10.32
C LYS A 43 -13.39 -3.74 -9.38
N GLU A 44 -12.73 -4.82 -8.96
CA GLU A 44 -13.27 -5.72 -7.93
C GLU A 44 -13.19 -5.14 -6.51
N LEU A 45 -12.49 -4.00 -6.31
CA LEU A 45 -12.48 -3.31 -5.02
C LEU A 45 -13.89 -2.80 -4.67
N PRO A 46 -14.46 -3.22 -3.53
CA PRO A 46 -15.71 -2.66 -3.04
C PRO A 46 -15.59 -1.16 -2.81
N ALA A 47 -16.66 -0.41 -3.07
CA ALA A 47 -16.69 1.05 -2.92
C ALA A 47 -16.29 1.54 -1.51
N GLN A 48 -16.45 0.70 -0.49
CA GLN A 48 -16.01 0.96 0.87
C GLN A 48 -15.48 -0.31 1.52
N MET A 49 -14.36 -0.19 2.25
CA MET A 49 -13.81 -1.26 3.08
C MET A 49 -13.20 -0.73 4.38
N HIS A 50 -13.04 -1.61 5.36
CA HIS A 50 -12.37 -1.37 6.63
C HIS A 50 -10.96 -1.97 6.61
N GLY A 51 -9.94 -1.19 6.96
CA GLY A 51 -8.60 -1.73 7.24
C GLY A 51 -8.59 -2.33 8.65
N VAL A 52 -8.80 -3.64 8.76
CA VAL A 52 -9.07 -4.30 10.05
C VAL A 52 -7.83 -4.88 10.72
N TYR A 53 -6.80 -5.23 9.95
CA TYR A 53 -5.58 -5.83 10.47
C TYR A 53 -4.36 -5.34 9.69
N TYR A 54 -3.27 -5.08 10.39
CA TYR A 54 -2.03 -4.55 9.83
C TYR A 54 -0.86 -5.47 10.17
N TRP A 55 0.00 -5.72 9.18
CA TRP A 55 1.28 -6.38 9.40
C TRP A 55 2.40 -5.56 8.73
N PRO A 56 3.53 -5.29 9.41
CA PRO A 56 3.70 -5.38 10.86
C PRO A 56 2.68 -4.50 11.62
N PRO A 57 2.47 -4.74 12.92
CA PRO A 57 1.48 -3.99 13.69
C PRO A 57 1.80 -2.49 13.68
N ARG A 58 0.75 -1.67 13.77
CA ARG A 58 0.93 -0.23 13.96
C ARG A 58 1.35 0.04 15.40
N GLN A 59 2.18 1.06 15.61
CA GLN A 59 2.63 1.45 16.95
C GLN A 59 1.49 1.88 17.88
N ARG A 60 0.38 2.36 17.31
CA ARG A 60 -0.81 2.76 18.04
C ARG A 60 -2.04 2.18 17.34
N GLN A 61 -2.89 1.55 18.14
CA GLN A 61 -4.23 1.17 17.72
C GLN A 61 -5.12 2.42 17.68
N ARG A 62 -6.01 2.49 16.71
CA ARG A 62 -7.01 3.56 16.56
C ARG A 62 -8.26 3.23 17.36
N ASP A 63 -9.03 4.25 17.71
CA ASP A 63 -10.34 4.08 18.37
C ASP A 63 -11.37 3.41 17.43
N SER A 64 -11.21 3.60 16.12
CA SER A 64 -12.03 2.98 15.09
C SER A 64 -11.18 2.56 13.89
N CYS A 65 -11.62 1.50 13.21
CA CYS A 65 -10.90 0.97 12.06
C CYS A 65 -10.96 1.98 10.94
N VAL A 66 -9.85 2.17 10.23
CA VAL A 66 -9.85 3.07 9.08
C VAL A 66 -10.89 2.60 8.05
N VAL A 67 -11.71 3.53 7.58
CA VAL A 67 -12.62 3.32 6.46
C VAL A 67 -11.96 3.90 5.23
N ILE A 68 -11.82 3.07 4.19
CA ILE A 68 -11.28 3.46 2.89
C ILE A 68 -12.43 3.41 1.89
N ASN A 69 -12.65 4.52 1.19
CA ASN A 69 -13.60 4.57 0.09
C ASN A 69 -12.82 4.49 -1.23
N PHE A 70 -13.24 3.59 -2.10
CA PHE A 70 -12.69 3.37 -3.43
C PHE A 70 -13.69 3.84 -4.48
N ALA A 71 -13.23 4.59 -5.46
CA ALA A 71 -14.02 5.04 -6.59
C ALA A 71 -13.16 5.06 -7.85
N GLU A 72 -13.73 4.68 -8.99
CA GLU A 72 -13.10 4.87 -10.29
C GLU A 72 -12.97 6.37 -10.59
N VAL A 73 -11.81 6.77 -11.10
CA VAL A 73 -11.59 8.14 -11.58
C VAL A 73 -12.17 8.23 -12.99
N PRO A 74 -13.08 9.16 -13.27
CA PRO A 74 -13.57 9.39 -14.63
C PRO A 74 -12.41 9.73 -15.57
N GLU A 75 -12.45 9.24 -16.81
CA GLU A 75 -11.43 9.49 -17.85
C GLU A 75 -11.20 10.99 -18.11
N ASP A 76 -12.24 11.79 -17.86
CA ASP A 76 -12.32 13.24 -18.04
C ASP A 76 -11.96 14.06 -16.79
N GLU A 77 -11.69 13.41 -15.64
CA GLU A 77 -11.19 14.08 -14.44
C GLU A 77 -9.67 14.29 -14.55
N GLU A 78 -9.24 15.38 -15.22
CA GLU A 78 -7.86 15.84 -15.13
C GLU A 78 -7.50 16.03 -13.65
N THR A 79 -6.52 15.28 -13.15
CA THR A 79 -5.98 15.53 -11.81
C THR A 79 -5.25 16.87 -11.85
N THR A 80 -5.96 17.91 -11.40
CA THR A 80 -5.60 19.33 -11.41
C THR A 80 -4.11 19.63 -11.23
N ASP A 81 -3.57 20.37 -12.21
CA ASP A 81 -2.54 21.42 -12.17
C ASP A 81 -1.31 21.18 -11.28
N ASP A 82 -0.30 20.50 -11.84
CA ASP A 82 1.14 20.91 -11.90
C ASP A 82 2.06 19.73 -12.26
N CYS A 83 1.50 18.52 -12.35
CA CYS A 83 2.26 17.29 -12.54
C CYS A 83 1.65 16.49 -13.68
N SER A 84 2.49 16.04 -14.61
CA SER A 84 2.07 15.08 -15.63
C SER A 84 1.37 13.90 -14.98
N ASN A 85 0.18 13.52 -15.48
CA ASN A 85 -0.54 12.35 -15.00
C ASN A 85 0.41 11.14 -14.95
N PRO A 86 0.52 10.42 -13.82
CA PRO A 86 1.49 9.34 -13.66
C PRO A 86 1.01 8.01 -14.27
N TYR A 87 -0.14 8.03 -14.96
CA TYR A 87 -0.84 6.90 -15.57
C TYR A 87 -1.30 7.29 -16.97
N ASP A 88 -1.51 6.28 -17.82
CA ASP A 88 -2.09 6.49 -19.15
C ASP A 88 -3.60 6.69 -19.03
N LEU A 89 -4.18 7.57 -19.86
CA LEU A 89 -5.61 7.91 -19.79
C LEU A 89 -6.53 6.70 -20.06
N ASP A 90 -6.03 5.69 -20.76
CA ASP A 90 -6.77 4.46 -21.08
C ASP A 90 -6.69 3.39 -19.97
N GLU A 91 -5.92 3.63 -18.89
CA GLU A 91 -5.79 2.68 -17.77
C GLU A 91 -6.91 2.86 -16.74
N THR A 92 -7.33 1.76 -16.12
CA THR A 92 -8.26 1.84 -14.97
C THR A 92 -7.55 2.48 -13.78
N VAL A 93 -8.09 3.60 -13.29
CA VAL A 93 -7.59 4.28 -12.09
C VAL A 93 -8.63 4.25 -10.99
N ILE A 94 -8.24 3.68 -9.84
CA ILE A 94 -9.04 3.70 -8.62
C ILE A 94 -8.48 4.70 -7.62
N LYS A 95 -9.30 5.67 -7.23
CA LYS A 95 -9.03 6.63 -6.15
C LYS A 95 -9.49 6.06 -4.82
N ALA A 96 -8.54 5.85 -3.92
CA ALA A 96 -8.80 5.50 -2.54
C ALA A 96 -8.73 6.75 -1.64
N THR A 97 -9.76 6.97 -0.83
CA THR A 97 -9.79 8.08 0.12
C THR A 97 -10.07 7.60 1.55
N TYR A 98 -9.30 8.12 2.51
CA TYR A 98 -9.45 7.79 3.93
C TYR A 98 -9.01 8.93 4.84
N THR A 99 -9.43 8.90 6.10
CA THR A 99 -8.97 9.85 7.13
C THR A 99 -7.82 9.22 7.93
N ASN A 100 -6.67 9.88 7.96
CA ASN A 100 -5.52 9.41 8.72
C ASN A 100 -5.71 9.63 10.24
N SER A 101 -4.75 9.20 11.05
CA SER A 101 -4.80 9.34 12.52
C SER A 101 -4.73 10.79 13.01
N THR A 102 -4.40 11.75 12.15
CA THR A 102 -4.37 13.18 12.48
C THR A 102 -5.61 13.92 11.98
N GLY A 103 -6.66 13.19 11.55
CA GLY A 103 -7.90 13.79 11.03
C GLY A 103 -7.80 14.34 9.60
N LYS A 104 -6.66 14.20 8.92
CA LYS A 104 -6.47 14.68 7.54
C LYS A 104 -7.02 13.66 6.54
N ARG A 105 -7.80 14.13 5.57
CA ARG A 105 -8.21 13.35 4.41
C ARG A 105 -6.99 13.09 3.51
N VAL A 106 -6.78 11.83 3.15
CA VAL A 106 -5.73 11.36 2.26
C VAL A 106 -6.39 10.76 1.04
N SER A 107 -5.85 11.06 -0.14
CA SER A 107 -6.24 10.48 -1.42
C SER A 107 -5.02 9.74 -2.00
N LEU A 108 -5.24 8.55 -2.53
CA LEU A 108 -4.26 7.73 -3.23
C LEU A 108 -4.89 7.26 -4.55
N LEU A 109 -4.11 7.19 -5.62
CA LEU A 109 -4.53 6.65 -6.90
C LEU A 109 -3.84 5.31 -7.12
N TYR A 110 -4.60 4.27 -7.46
CA TYR A 110 -4.09 2.96 -7.82
C TYR A 110 -4.38 2.69 -9.30
N TYR A 111 -3.41 2.14 -10.03
CA TYR A 111 -3.54 1.89 -11.46
C TYR A 111 -2.63 0.73 -11.90
N GLY A 112 -2.83 0.29 -13.15
CA GLY A 112 -2.07 -0.77 -13.82
C GLY A 112 -2.82 -2.11 -13.92
N GLU A 113 -2.58 -2.83 -15.02
CA GLU A 113 -3.30 -4.07 -15.35
C GLU A 113 -2.58 -5.34 -14.86
N ALA A 114 -1.28 -5.27 -14.62
CA ALA A 114 -0.48 -6.38 -14.09
C ALA A 114 -0.77 -6.67 -12.60
N GLU A 115 -0.33 -7.81 -12.09
CA GLU A 115 -0.46 -8.19 -10.67
C GLU A 115 0.10 -7.10 -9.72
N VAL A 116 1.23 -6.50 -10.10
CA VAL A 116 1.82 -5.38 -9.36
C VAL A 116 1.23 -4.07 -9.86
N LYS A 117 0.44 -3.43 -9.01
CA LYS A 117 -0.19 -2.14 -9.23
C LYS A 117 0.76 -1.01 -8.87
N GLN A 118 0.61 0.13 -9.54
CA GLN A 118 1.18 1.39 -9.08
C GLN A 118 0.25 2.05 -8.07
N MET A 119 0.83 2.77 -7.11
CA MET A 119 0.12 3.67 -6.20
C MET A 119 0.78 5.04 -6.20
N TYR A 120 0.03 6.04 -6.63
CA TYR A 120 0.43 7.43 -6.61
C TYR A 120 -0.25 8.19 -5.47
N ARG A 121 0.49 9.08 -4.81
CA ARG A 121 0.00 9.87 -3.67
C ARG A 121 0.06 11.37 -3.96
N SER A 122 1.20 11.83 -4.44
CA SER A 122 1.50 13.25 -4.72
C SER A 122 2.80 13.34 -5.51
N CYS A 123 3.03 14.47 -6.18
CA CYS A 123 4.14 14.64 -7.11
C CYS A 123 5.52 14.56 -6.46
N ASP A 124 5.60 14.95 -5.19
CA ASP A 124 6.81 14.93 -4.37
C ASP A 124 7.09 13.54 -3.76
N LYS A 125 6.32 12.52 -4.14
CA LYS A 125 6.43 11.17 -3.63
C LYS A 125 6.66 10.19 -4.78
N PRO A 126 7.57 9.22 -4.62
CA PRO A 126 7.75 8.18 -5.63
C PRO A 126 6.47 7.34 -5.75
N VAL A 127 6.21 6.88 -6.97
CA VAL A 127 5.14 5.91 -7.24
C VAL A 127 5.47 4.60 -6.52
N ALA A 128 4.58 4.17 -5.64
CA ALA A 128 4.73 2.95 -4.89
C ALA A 128 4.21 1.73 -5.66
N LYS A 129 4.67 0.54 -5.30
CA LYS A 129 4.27 -0.76 -5.84
C LYS A 129 3.38 -1.48 -4.83
N TYR A 130 2.21 -1.90 -5.29
CA TYR A 130 1.20 -2.59 -4.49
C TYR A 130 0.80 -3.91 -5.14
N ILE A 131 0.49 -4.90 -4.31
CA ILE A 131 -0.17 -6.14 -4.75
C ILE A 131 -1.49 -6.24 -3.99
N PHE A 132 -2.58 -6.52 -4.70
CA PHE A 132 -3.88 -6.84 -4.10
C PHE A 132 -4.18 -8.31 -4.32
N LYS A 133 -4.67 -8.98 -3.28
CA LYS A 133 -5.09 -10.39 -3.35
C LYS A 133 -6.47 -10.56 -2.78
N LYS A 134 -7.34 -11.23 -3.52
CA LYS A 134 -8.64 -11.66 -3.01
C LYS A 134 -8.43 -12.82 -2.05
N VAL A 135 -8.76 -12.63 -0.78
CA VAL A 135 -8.69 -13.71 0.21
C VAL A 135 -9.98 -14.53 0.14
N ASN A 136 -11.13 -13.86 0.08
CA ASN A 136 -12.44 -14.43 -0.18
C ASN A 136 -13.42 -13.34 -0.63
N ALA A 137 -14.73 -13.60 -0.61
CA ALA A 137 -15.75 -12.65 -1.02
C ALA A 137 -15.80 -11.36 -0.16
N ASN A 138 -15.31 -11.41 1.07
CA ASN A 138 -15.42 -10.32 2.06
C ASN A 138 -14.06 -9.67 2.39
N TYR A 139 -12.96 -10.35 2.09
CA TYR A 139 -11.62 -9.94 2.49
C TYR A 139 -10.68 -9.80 1.30
N ILE A 140 -9.93 -8.70 1.30
CA ILE A 140 -8.88 -8.40 0.34
C ILE A 140 -7.61 -8.06 1.10
N LEU A 141 -6.48 -8.59 0.66
CA LEU A 141 -5.17 -8.29 1.20
C LEU A 141 -4.45 -7.29 0.31
N GLY A 142 -4.05 -6.15 0.84
CA GLY A 142 -3.15 -5.21 0.16
C GLY A 142 -1.74 -5.30 0.71
N ILE A 143 -0.75 -5.30 -0.17
CA ILE A 143 0.67 -5.43 0.17
C ILE A 143 1.45 -4.28 -0.47
N ASN A 144 2.05 -3.42 0.33
CA ASN A 144 2.89 -2.32 -0.14
C ASN A 144 4.36 -2.76 -0.21
N CYS A 145 4.85 -3.06 -1.41
CA CYS A 145 6.22 -3.49 -1.61
C CYS A 145 7.24 -2.35 -1.54
N SER A 146 6.87 -1.13 -1.91
CA SER A 146 7.74 0.04 -1.70
C SER A 146 7.92 0.39 -0.22
N ALA A 147 7.03 -0.12 0.65
CA ALA A 147 7.16 -0.02 2.10
C ALA A 147 7.77 -1.28 2.74
N GLY A 148 8.42 -2.17 1.95
CA GLY A 148 9.05 -3.39 2.48
C GLY A 148 8.05 -4.51 2.80
N GLY A 149 6.92 -4.55 2.10
CA GLY A 149 5.91 -5.60 2.25
C GLY A 149 5.00 -5.43 3.46
N ARG A 150 4.76 -4.18 3.88
CA ARG A 150 3.71 -3.89 4.86
C ARG A 150 2.38 -4.17 4.20
N GLY A 151 1.49 -4.86 4.87
CA GLY A 151 0.16 -5.06 4.33
C GLY A 151 -0.96 -4.89 5.31
N ILE A 152 -2.13 -4.88 4.70
CA ILE A 152 -3.39 -4.45 5.28
C ILE A 152 -4.42 -5.47 4.85
N LEU A 153 -5.09 -6.08 5.82
CA LEU A 153 -6.28 -6.87 5.55
C LEU A 153 -7.47 -5.94 5.54
N TYR A 154 -8.12 -5.84 4.38
CA TYR A 154 -9.35 -5.11 4.18
C TYR A 154 -10.55 -6.04 4.34
N SER A 155 -11.60 -5.55 4.99
CA SER A 155 -12.87 -6.25 5.15
C SER A 155 -14.02 -5.39 4.62
N LYS A 156 -15.00 -6.00 3.96
CA LYS A 156 -16.22 -5.32 3.46
C LYS A 156 -17.07 -4.75 4.59
N PHE A 157 -17.12 -5.44 5.73
CA PHE A 157 -17.86 -5.03 6.93
C PHE A 157 -16.90 -4.98 8.12
N LEU A 158 -17.34 -4.42 9.25
CA LEU A 158 -16.58 -4.46 10.50
C LEU A 158 -16.77 -5.85 11.14
N PRO A 159 -15.75 -6.72 11.14
CA PRO A 159 -15.86 -8.10 11.61
C PRO A 159 -15.59 -8.21 13.11
N SER A 160 -15.81 -9.40 13.66
CA SER A 160 -15.40 -9.73 15.01
C SER A 160 -13.92 -10.10 15.10
N SER A 161 -13.37 -10.06 16.32
CA SER A 161 -11.97 -10.44 16.56
C SER A 161 -11.68 -11.89 16.17
N SER A 162 -12.61 -12.81 16.50
CA SER A 162 -12.46 -14.24 16.19
C SER A 162 -12.52 -14.50 14.69
N GLU A 163 -13.39 -13.80 13.97
CA GLU A 163 -13.44 -13.88 12.51
C GLU A 163 -12.13 -13.40 11.88
N VAL A 164 -11.63 -12.22 12.27
CA VAL A 164 -10.36 -11.70 11.74
C VAL A 164 -9.21 -12.64 12.02
N GLN A 165 -9.11 -13.19 13.24
CA GLN A 165 -8.05 -14.13 13.55
C GLN A 165 -8.15 -15.41 12.71
N SER A 166 -9.37 -15.92 12.48
CA SER A 166 -9.58 -17.07 11.61
C SER A 166 -9.14 -16.80 10.17
N ILE A 167 -9.42 -15.62 9.64
CA ILE A 167 -8.99 -15.21 8.29
C ILE A 167 -7.47 -15.00 8.24
N VAL A 168 -6.88 -14.31 9.21
CA VAL A 168 -5.42 -14.10 9.26
C VAL A 168 -4.67 -15.43 9.31
N ASN A 169 -5.18 -16.41 10.07
CA ASN A 169 -4.58 -17.74 10.18
C ASN A 169 -4.69 -18.56 8.89
N SER A 170 -5.68 -18.30 8.04
CA SER A 170 -5.81 -18.99 6.74
C SER A 170 -4.95 -18.37 5.64
N ILE A 171 -4.45 -17.15 5.83
CA ILE A 171 -3.53 -16.49 4.90
C ILE A 171 -2.10 -16.94 5.24
N GLU A 172 -1.57 -17.87 4.44
CA GLU A 172 -0.24 -18.47 4.65
C GLU A 172 0.86 -17.43 4.88
N ILE A 173 0.89 -16.37 4.06
CA ILE A 173 1.91 -15.30 4.14
C ILE A 173 1.79 -14.40 5.38
N MET A 174 0.65 -14.43 6.09
CA MET A 174 0.44 -13.70 7.34
C MET A 174 0.58 -14.63 8.56
N SER A 175 0.41 -15.94 8.38
CA SER A 175 0.53 -16.92 9.45
C SER A 175 1.92 -16.86 10.10
N GLY A 176 1.96 -16.86 11.43
CA GLY A 176 3.21 -16.82 12.21
C GLY A 176 3.96 -15.48 12.19
N ARG A 177 3.38 -14.41 11.63
CA ARG A 177 3.98 -13.07 11.64
C ARG A 177 3.27 -12.16 12.63
N GLU A 178 4.02 -11.24 13.21
CA GLU A 178 3.45 -10.22 14.07
C GLU A 178 2.62 -9.24 13.24
N GLY A 179 1.35 -9.14 13.62
CA GLY A 179 0.41 -8.14 13.16
C GLY A 179 -0.57 -7.81 14.27
N SER A 180 -1.43 -6.83 14.04
CA SER A 180 -2.47 -6.47 15.01
C SER A 180 -3.68 -5.89 14.33
N PRO A 181 -4.87 -5.99 14.96
CA PRO A 181 -6.01 -5.21 14.57
C PRO A 181 -5.70 -3.70 14.56
N ASP A 182 -6.30 -2.95 13.63
CA ASP A 182 -6.17 -1.48 13.60
C ASP A 182 -6.99 -0.81 14.69
N CYS A 183 -8.07 -1.46 15.12
CA CYS A 183 -9.05 -0.93 16.05
C CYS A 183 -9.65 -2.02 16.95
N PRO A 184 -10.43 -1.65 17.97
CA PRO A 184 -11.27 -2.59 18.70
C PRO A 184 -12.29 -3.23 17.76
N LEU A 185 -12.12 -4.52 17.49
CA LEU A 185 -13.09 -5.35 16.78
C LEU A 185 -14.13 -5.81 17.80
N ARG A 186 -15.41 -5.58 17.53
CA ARG A 186 -16.49 -5.92 18.46
C ARG A 186 -16.79 -7.42 18.37
N TYR A 187 -17.01 -8.06 19.51
CA TYR A 187 -17.34 -9.49 19.61
C TYR A 187 -18.67 -9.81 18.94
#